data_AF-A0A7L4MPV9-F1
#
_entry.id   AF-A0A7L4MPV9-F1
#
_cell.length_a   1.000
_cell.length_b   1.000
_cell.length_c   1.000
_cell.angle_alpha   90.00
_cell.angle_beta   90.00
_cell.angle_gamma   90.00
#
_symmetry.space_group_name_H-M   'P 1'
#
loop_
_entity.id
_entity.type
_entity.pdbx_description
1 polymer ?
#
loop_
_entity_poly.entity_id
_entity_poly.type
_entity_poly.pdbx_seq_one_letter_code
_entity_poly.pdbx_strand_id
1 'polypeptide(L)'
;PPLLLLLLLLLAPGPAAPCSPPEPNATHFVCTEPTLSTFPAGLPPTTSAVSVEFTALAALLPAALAGLPRLRELHLSSNRLAALPEPLLRPVPALRVLDLTDNLLADLPAGIFAAASRLQHLVLRGNRLRALRPAWFRHLPRLQWLDLAANALTEVPPAVFRPLGSLRSLDLSRNRLATLAPGALAGLRALEKLDLEGNQLGTLPPDAFAPAPALRLLFLQDNELRALPTGVFVPLRRLRLLDLAGNQLRALELPPGPALDLDISGNPWACECPLLTLLRQAAPRLIAGRDTLCASPAHRRGQEVAAVSRAGDTGC
;
A
#
# COMPACT_ATOMS: atom_id res chain seq x y z
N PRO A 1 -1.30 -7.00 -26.59
CA PRO A 1 -2.05 -5.94 -27.30
C PRO A 1 -2.25 -4.71 -26.39
N PRO A 2 -1.32 -3.74 -26.43
CA PRO A 2 -1.27 -2.62 -25.48
C PRO A 2 -2.23 -1.47 -25.83
N LEU A 3 -3.20 -1.71 -26.72
CA LEU A 3 -4.09 -0.67 -27.26
C LEU A 3 -5.43 -0.53 -26.52
N LEU A 4 -5.77 -1.42 -25.58
CA LEU A 4 -7.02 -1.29 -24.81
C LEU A 4 -6.87 -0.49 -23.51
N LEU A 5 -5.65 -0.35 -22.98
CA LEU A 5 -5.40 0.40 -21.75
C LEU A 5 -5.17 1.90 -22.00
N LEU A 6 -4.86 2.28 -23.24
CA LEU A 6 -4.66 3.68 -23.64
C LEU A 6 -5.97 4.38 -24.04
N LEU A 7 -7.05 3.63 -24.28
CA LEU A 7 -8.34 4.19 -24.70
C LEU A 7 -9.23 4.65 -23.53
N LEU A 8 -8.91 4.23 -22.30
CA LEU A 8 -9.61 4.68 -21.08
C LEU A 8 -9.05 6.01 -20.52
N LEU A 9 -7.93 6.50 -21.05
CA LEU A 9 -7.33 7.80 -20.71
C LEU A 9 -7.76 8.94 -21.67
N LEU A 10 -8.60 8.66 -22.67
CA LEU A 10 -9.09 9.63 -23.65
C LEU A 10 -10.59 9.95 -23.51
N LEU A 11 -11.28 9.34 -22.57
CA LEU A 11 -12.58 9.84 -22.12
C LEU A 11 -12.32 10.87 -21.03
N ALA A 12 -12.06 12.11 -21.45
CA ALA A 12 -12.28 13.23 -20.56
C ALA A 12 -13.70 13.07 -19.98
N PRO A 13 -13.88 13.03 -18.65
CA PRO A 13 -15.22 13.09 -18.11
C PRO A 13 -15.80 14.42 -18.61
N GLY A 14 -16.84 14.33 -19.46
CA GLY A 14 -17.65 15.50 -19.76
C GLY A 14 -18.08 16.16 -18.45
N PRO A 15 -18.37 17.48 -18.44
CA PRO A 15 -18.67 18.21 -17.21
C PRO A 15 -19.74 17.43 -16.45
N ALA A 16 -19.35 16.85 -15.30
CA ALA A 16 -20.25 16.07 -14.49
C ALA A 16 -21.43 16.97 -14.14
N ALA A 17 -22.61 16.64 -14.66
CA ALA A 17 -23.81 17.39 -14.34
C ALA A 17 -23.97 17.40 -12.80
N PRO A 18 -24.30 18.54 -12.19
CA PRO A 18 -24.29 18.74 -10.75
C PRO A 18 -25.28 17.78 -10.09
N CYS A 19 -24.77 16.66 -9.57
CA CYS A 19 -25.48 15.64 -8.79
C CYS A 19 -26.96 15.47 -9.18
N SER A 20 -27.22 15.26 -10.47
CA SER A 20 -28.58 15.13 -11.00
C SER A 20 -29.31 13.97 -10.31
N PRO A 21 -30.63 14.08 -10.09
CA PRO A 21 -31.41 12.98 -9.54
C PRO A 21 -31.22 11.73 -10.42
N PRO A 22 -30.97 10.56 -9.80
CA PRO A 22 -30.70 9.34 -10.55
C PRO A 22 -31.93 8.89 -11.33
N GLU A 23 -31.72 8.37 -12.54
CA GLU A 23 -32.78 7.67 -13.27
C GLU A 23 -33.26 6.43 -12.49
N PRO A 24 -34.54 6.03 -12.59
CA PRO A 24 -35.08 4.92 -11.79
C PRO A 24 -34.36 3.57 -11.97
N ASN A 25 -33.70 3.37 -13.12
CA ASN A 25 -32.99 2.14 -13.48
C ASN A 25 -31.46 2.32 -13.48
N ALA A 26 -30.95 3.44 -12.97
CA ALA A 26 -29.52 3.70 -12.95
C ALA A 26 -28.78 2.60 -12.15
N THR A 27 -27.64 2.18 -12.69
CA THR A 27 -26.73 1.21 -12.06
C THR A 27 -25.51 1.88 -11.44
N HIS A 28 -25.22 3.11 -11.87
CA HIS A 28 -24.10 3.91 -11.41
C HIS A 28 -24.62 5.30 -11.06
N PHE A 29 -24.13 5.85 -9.95
CA PHE A 29 -24.39 7.23 -9.56
C PHE A 29 -23.05 7.92 -9.30
N VAL A 30 -22.84 9.10 -9.89
CA VAL A 30 -21.61 9.89 -9.78
C VAL A 30 -21.99 11.32 -9.42
N CYS A 31 -21.32 11.88 -8.42
CA CYS A 31 -21.57 13.22 -7.92
C CYS A 31 -20.26 13.83 -7.43
N THR A 32 -19.84 14.92 -8.06
CA THR A 32 -18.57 15.62 -7.77
C THR A 32 -18.79 17.11 -7.49
N GLU A 33 -19.99 17.48 -7.03
CA GLU A 33 -20.33 18.87 -6.73
C GLU A 33 -19.60 19.34 -5.45
N PRO A 34 -18.67 20.31 -5.54
CA PRO A 34 -17.83 20.69 -4.40
C PRO A 34 -18.62 21.21 -3.19
N THR A 35 -19.82 21.76 -3.42
CA THR A 35 -20.68 22.30 -2.36
C THR A 35 -21.56 21.23 -1.69
N LEU A 36 -21.61 20.01 -2.21
CA LEU A 36 -22.44 18.95 -1.64
C LEU A 36 -21.93 18.59 -0.23
N SER A 37 -22.77 18.78 0.78
CA SER A 37 -22.46 18.52 2.19
C SER A 37 -23.24 17.35 2.80
N THR A 38 -24.27 16.88 2.09
CA THR A 38 -25.14 15.78 2.51
C THR A 38 -25.14 14.67 1.46
N PHE A 39 -25.09 13.42 1.91
CA PHE A 39 -25.09 12.28 0.99
C PHE A 39 -26.43 12.19 0.22
N PRO A 40 -26.42 11.97 -1.11
CA PRO A 40 -27.64 11.97 -1.92
C PRO A 40 -28.61 10.86 -1.52
N ALA A 41 -29.89 11.21 -1.43
CA ALA A 41 -30.98 10.27 -1.14
C ALA A 41 -31.69 9.84 -2.45
N GLY A 42 -32.54 8.81 -2.36
CA GLY A 42 -33.37 8.38 -3.49
C GLY A 42 -32.62 7.59 -4.57
N LEU A 43 -31.44 7.05 -4.25
CA LEU A 43 -30.69 6.17 -5.14
C LEU A 43 -31.52 4.89 -5.42
N PRO A 44 -31.62 4.44 -6.69
CA PRO A 44 -32.46 3.31 -7.05
C PRO A 44 -31.87 1.98 -6.53
N PRO A 45 -32.69 0.96 -6.22
CA PRO A 45 -32.22 -0.33 -5.71
C PRO A 45 -31.40 -1.14 -6.71
N THR A 46 -31.42 -0.74 -7.99
CA THR A 46 -30.58 -1.29 -9.06
C THR A 46 -29.12 -0.83 -8.98
N THR A 47 -28.83 0.23 -8.22
CA THR A 47 -27.50 0.82 -8.13
C THR A 47 -26.47 -0.19 -7.65
N SER A 48 -25.42 -0.38 -8.44
CA SER A 48 -24.26 -1.23 -8.15
C SER A 48 -23.00 -0.43 -7.82
N ALA A 49 -22.91 0.84 -8.22
CA ALA A 49 -21.78 1.70 -7.90
C ALA A 49 -22.24 3.11 -7.53
N VAL A 50 -21.69 3.66 -6.47
CA VAL A 50 -21.91 5.04 -6.03
C VAL A 50 -20.56 5.72 -5.88
N SER A 51 -20.38 6.84 -6.56
CA SER A 51 -19.24 7.74 -6.44
C SER A 51 -19.75 9.11 -5.99
N VAL A 52 -19.32 9.54 -4.80
CA VAL A 52 -19.55 10.88 -4.26
C VAL A 52 -18.19 11.39 -3.81
N GLU A 53 -17.48 12.08 -4.69
CA GLU A 53 -16.05 12.37 -4.55
C GLU A 53 -15.77 13.85 -4.74
N PHE A 54 -14.71 14.37 -4.13
CA PHE A 54 -14.33 15.79 -4.22
C PHE A 54 -15.44 16.76 -3.74
N THR A 55 -16.19 16.37 -2.70
CA THR A 55 -17.29 17.18 -2.15
C THR A 55 -17.01 17.67 -0.73
N ALA A 56 -17.95 18.41 -0.14
CA ALA A 56 -17.89 18.87 1.24
C ALA A 56 -18.57 17.90 2.24
N LEU A 57 -18.84 16.66 1.85
CA LEU A 57 -19.53 15.66 2.67
C LEU A 57 -18.77 15.40 3.98
N ALA A 58 -19.34 15.83 5.11
CA ALA A 58 -18.68 15.74 6.42
C ALA A 58 -19.18 14.55 7.26
N ALA A 59 -20.36 14.03 6.97
CA ALA A 59 -20.97 12.93 7.71
C ALA A 59 -21.87 12.08 6.83
N LEU A 60 -22.00 10.81 7.20
CA LEU A 60 -22.98 9.88 6.65
C LEU A 60 -24.02 9.54 7.72
N LEU A 61 -25.28 9.46 7.31
CA LEU A 61 -26.33 8.94 8.18
C LEU A 61 -26.19 7.41 8.32
N PRO A 62 -26.58 6.81 9.46
CA PRO A 62 -26.55 5.35 9.66
C PRO A 62 -27.27 4.55 8.57
N ALA A 63 -28.34 5.11 7.99
CA ALA A 63 -29.16 4.51 6.95
C ALA A 63 -28.86 5.03 5.53
N ALA A 64 -27.74 5.75 5.32
CA ALA A 64 -27.43 6.38 4.04
C ALA A 64 -27.37 5.40 2.85
N LEU A 65 -27.04 4.12 3.10
CA LEU A 65 -26.97 3.06 2.09
C LEU A 65 -28.17 2.11 2.10
N ALA A 66 -29.22 2.42 2.88
CA ALA A 66 -30.42 1.61 2.93
C ALA A 66 -31.10 1.56 1.55
N GLY A 67 -31.64 0.39 1.17
CA GLY A 67 -32.30 0.21 -0.12
C GLY A 67 -31.36 -0.04 -1.31
N LEU A 68 -30.05 -0.20 -1.10
CA LEU A 68 -29.06 -0.46 -2.15
C LEU A 68 -28.49 -1.90 -2.11
N PRO A 69 -29.32 -2.96 -2.17
CA PRO A 69 -28.87 -4.34 -1.93
C PRO A 69 -27.87 -4.85 -2.97
N ARG A 70 -27.76 -4.18 -4.13
CA ARG A 70 -26.86 -4.53 -5.23
C ARG A 70 -25.55 -3.75 -5.23
N LEU A 71 -25.34 -2.84 -4.27
CA LEU A 71 -24.14 -2.01 -4.20
C LEU A 71 -22.89 -2.89 -4.06
N ARG A 72 -21.95 -2.70 -5.00
CA ARG A 72 -20.65 -3.38 -5.06
C ARG A 72 -19.50 -2.41 -4.88
N GLU A 73 -19.69 -1.16 -5.26
CA GLU A 73 -18.64 -0.15 -5.21
C GLU A 73 -19.17 1.11 -4.55
N LEU A 74 -18.44 1.61 -3.55
CA LEU A 74 -18.71 2.85 -2.88
C LEU A 74 -17.44 3.68 -2.82
N HIS A 75 -17.42 4.77 -3.57
CA HIS A 75 -16.31 5.70 -3.67
C HIS A 75 -16.70 7.01 -2.99
N LEU A 76 -15.97 7.37 -1.95
CA LEU A 76 -16.20 8.53 -1.08
C LEU A 76 -14.90 9.33 -0.91
N SER A 77 -14.03 9.31 -1.91
CA SER A 77 -12.72 9.94 -1.87
C SER A 77 -12.82 11.47 -1.78
N SER A 78 -11.80 12.12 -1.21
CA SER A 78 -11.68 13.58 -1.17
C SER A 78 -12.92 14.27 -0.57
N ASN A 79 -13.36 13.78 0.58
CA ASN A 79 -14.48 14.34 1.36
C ASN A 79 -13.98 14.82 2.74
N ARG A 80 -14.89 15.15 3.65
CA ARG A 80 -14.60 15.65 4.99
C ARG A 80 -15.06 14.68 6.08
N LEU A 81 -15.17 13.38 5.78
CA LEU A 81 -15.68 12.38 6.71
C LEU A 81 -14.73 12.22 7.90
N ALA A 82 -15.18 12.63 9.09
CA ALA A 82 -14.40 12.47 10.33
C ALA A 82 -14.70 11.16 11.06
N ALA A 83 -15.86 10.55 10.80
CA ALA A 83 -16.27 9.27 11.34
C ALA A 83 -17.25 8.57 10.40
N LEU A 84 -17.37 7.24 10.54
CA LEU A 84 -18.40 6.44 9.90
C LEU A 84 -19.36 5.90 10.95
N PRO A 85 -20.68 5.89 10.72
CA PRO A 85 -21.60 5.17 11.58
C PRO A 85 -21.35 3.67 11.51
N GLU A 86 -21.27 2.97 12.64
CA GLU A 86 -21.07 1.52 12.67
C GLU A 86 -22.04 0.70 11.78
N PRO A 87 -23.35 1.00 11.70
CA PRO A 87 -24.26 0.21 10.89
C PRO A 87 -24.22 0.53 9.39
N LEU A 88 -23.42 1.50 8.94
CA LEU A 88 -23.42 2.03 7.58
C LEU A 88 -23.38 0.94 6.50
N LEU A 89 -22.52 -0.07 6.67
CA LEU A 89 -22.32 -1.13 5.67
C LEU A 89 -23.28 -2.33 5.81
N ARG A 90 -24.11 -2.38 6.86
CA ARG A 90 -25.03 -3.51 7.11
C ARG A 90 -26.03 -3.74 5.96
N PRO A 91 -26.61 -2.69 5.32
CA PRO A 91 -27.55 -2.88 4.20
C PRO A 91 -26.92 -3.34 2.89
N VAL A 92 -25.58 -3.30 2.77
CA VAL A 92 -24.84 -3.52 1.51
C VAL A 92 -23.86 -4.70 1.61
N PRO A 93 -24.33 -5.93 1.92
CA PRO A 93 -23.45 -7.10 2.11
C PRO A 93 -22.75 -7.56 0.81
N ALA A 94 -23.14 -7.01 -0.34
CA ALA A 94 -22.54 -7.29 -1.64
C ALA A 94 -21.32 -6.43 -1.97
N LEU A 95 -20.98 -5.46 -1.10
CA LEU A 95 -19.89 -4.51 -1.32
C LEU A 95 -18.54 -5.23 -1.54
N ARG A 96 -17.82 -4.78 -2.56
CA ARG A 96 -16.51 -5.30 -3.00
C ARG A 96 -15.42 -4.24 -2.93
N VAL A 97 -15.75 -2.99 -3.22
CA VAL A 97 -14.82 -1.86 -3.19
C VAL A 97 -15.38 -0.79 -2.27
N LEU A 98 -14.55 -0.36 -1.32
CA LEU A 98 -14.79 0.80 -0.49
C LEU A 98 -13.58 1.72 -0.58
N ASP A 99 -13.77 2.90 -1.16
CA ASP A 99 -12.76 3.94 -1.24
C ASP A 99 -13.14 5.11 -0.33
N LEU A 100 -12.27 5.39 0.64
CA LEU A 100 -12.38 6.47 1.62
C LEU A 100 -11.13 7.37 1.58
N THR A 101 -10.41 7.40 0.46
CA THR A 101 -9.18 8.17 0.28
C THR A 101 -9.37 9.64 0.63
N ASP A 102 -8.36 10.26 1.23
CA ASP A 102 -8.32 11.69 1.52
C ASP A 102 -9.57 12.19 2.27
N ASN A 103 -9.82 11.57 3.42
CA ASN A 103 -10.85 11.98 4.39
C ASN A 103 -10.20 12.35 5.74
N LEU A 104 -11.01 12.55 6.78
CA LEU A 104 -10.55 13.02 8.09
C LEU A 104 -10.65 11.92 9.16
N LEU A 105 -10.71 10.64 8.77
CA LEU A 105 -10.96 9.52 9.67
C LEU A 105 -9.79 9.31 10.62
N ALA A 106 -10.02 9.46 11.92
CA ALA A 106 -9.01 9.21 12.96
C ALA A 106 -9.05 7.77 13.52
N ASP A 107 -10.20 7.11 13.43
CA ASP A 107 -10.45 5.73 13.83
C ASP A 107 -11.65 5.20 13.00
N LEU A 108 -11.93 3.90 13.07
CA LEU A 108 -13.12 3.27 12.49
C LEU A 108 -13.85 2.46 13.56
N PRO A 109 -15.20 2.46 13.57
CA PRO A 109 -15.96 1.62 14.50
C PRO A 109 -15.57 0.15 14.38
N ALA A 110 -15.44 -0.55 15.51
CA ALA A 110 -14.99 -1.95 15.54
C ALA A 110 -15.86 -2.88 14.66
N GLY A 111 -17.17 -2.61 14.59
CA GLY A 111 -18.15 -3.40 13.85
C GLY A 111 -18.43 -2.95 12.42
N ILE A 112 -17.76 -1.91 11.90
CA ILE A 112 -18.11 -1.30 10.60
C ILE A 112 -18.10 -2.33 9.45
N PHE A 113 -17.17 -3.29 9.49
CA PHE A 113 -16.99 -4.32 8.46
C PHE A 113 -17.70 -5.65 8.77
N ALA A 114 -18.51 -5.74 9.83
CA ALA A 114 -19.11 -7.00 10.27
C ALA A 114 -19.97 -7.70 9.18
N ALA A 115 -20.62 -6.93 8.30
CA ALA A 115 -21.42 -7.44 7.19
C ALA A 115 -20.68 -7.48 5.84
N ALA A 116 -19.46 -6.93 5.76
CA ALA A 116 -18.72 -6.70 4.52
C ALA A 116 -17.85 -7.91 4.08
N SER A 117 -18.35 -9.13 4.24
CA SER A 117 -17.61 -10.39 3.97
C SER A 117 -17.17 -10.60 2.52
N ARG A 118 -17.71 -9.80 1.59
CA ARG A 118 -17.39 -9.81 0.15
C ARG A 118 -16.40 -8.72 -0.26
N LEU A 119 -15.97 -7.87 0.68
CA LEU A 119 -15.05 -6.78 0.40
C LEU A 119 -13.72 -7.35 -0.10
N GLN A 120 -13.25 -6.78 -1.21
CA GLN A 120 -12.04 -7.15 -1.91
C GLN A 120 -11.02 -6.02 -1.83
N HIS A 121 -11.45 -4.77 -2.00
CA HIS A 121 -10.60 -3.59 -1.96
C HIS A 121 -11.08 -2.63 -0.88
N LEU A 122 -10.16 -2.26 0.02
CA LEU A 122 -10.38 -1.25 1.05
C LEU A 122 -9.28 -0.20 0.93
N VAL A 123 -9.66 1.04 0.62
CA VAL A 123 -8.75 2.16 0.47
C VAL A 123 -9.04 3.19 1.55
N LEU A 124 -8.08 3.39 2.44
CA LEU A 124 -8.11 4.32 3.58
C LEU A 124 -6.96 5.32 3.51
N ARG A 125 -6.34 5.47 2.33
CA ARG A 125 -5.22 6.36 2.06
C ARG A 125 -5.53 7.80 2.49
N GLY A 126 -4.54 8.53 2.98
CA GLY A 126 -4.69 9.97 3.19
C GLY A 126 -5.68 10.35 4.30
N ASN A 127 -5.86 9.47 5.29
CA ASN A 127 -6.69 9.73 6.46
C ASN A 127 -5.82 10.12 7.69
N ARG A 128 -6.40 10.09 8.88
CA ARG A 128 -5.75 10.46 10.14
C ARG A 128 -5.62 9.28 11.10
N LEU A 129 -5.62 8.05 10.58
CA LEU A 129 -5.56 6.83 11.38
C LEU A 129 -4.24 6.78 12.14
N ARG A 130 -4.31 6.58 13.46
CA ARG A 130 -3.13 6.52 14.35
C ARG A 130 -2.76 5.10 14.79
N ALA A 131 -3.73 4.19 14.77
CA ALA A 131 -3.54 2.81 15.18
C ALA A 131 -4.40 1.87 14.35
N LEU A 132 -3.92 0.65 14.15
CA LEU A 132 -4.70 -0.42 13.54
C LEU A 132 -5.46 -1.20 14.61
N ARG A 133 -6.75 -1.43 14.40
CA ARG A 133 -7.58 -2.26 15.30
C ARG A 133 -7.76 -3.65 14.71
N PRO A 134 -7.44 -4.75 15.42
CA PRO A 134 -7.69 -6.11 14.95
C PRO A 134 -9.15 -6.37 14.54
N ALA A 135 -10.10 -5.68 15.18
CA ALA A 135 -11.52 -5.80 14.89
C ALA A 135 -11.87 -5.46 13.43
N TRP A 136 -11.15 -4.53 12.79
CA TRP A 136 -11.44 -4.09 11.43
C TRP A 136 -11.30 -5.23 10.41
N PHE A 137 -10.35 -6.13 10.64
CA PHE A 137 -9.97 -7.15 9.66
C PHE A 137 -10.65 -8.50 9.89
N ARG A 138 -11.27 -8.71 11.06
CA ARG A 138 -11.85 -10.00 11.50
C ARG A 138 -12.82 -10.61 10.47
N HIS A 139 -13.57 -9.79 9.76
CA HIS A 139 -14.64 -10.22 8.85
C HIS A 139 -14.29 -10.04 7.37
N LEU A 140 -13.00 -9.88 7.03
CA LEU A 140 -12.53 -9.56 5.68
C LEU A 140 -11.67 -10.68 5.03
N PRO A 141 -12.11 -11.95 4.99
CA PRO A 141 -11.29 -13.06 4.49
C PRO A 141 -11.02 -12.99 2.97
N ARG A 142 -11.79 -12.18 2.23
CA ARG A 142 -11.69 -12.00 0.78
C ARG A 142 -10.95 -10.73 0.37
N LEU A 143 -10.45 -9.95 1.32
CA LEU A 143 -9.71 -8.74 1.02
C LEU A 143 -8.44 -9.10 0.24
N GLN A 144 -8.22 -8.41 -0.87
CA GLN A 144 -7.10 -8.59 -1.79
C GLN A 144 -6.21 -7.35 -1.84
N TRP A 145 -6.81 -6.17 -1.65
CA TRP A 145 -6.11 -4.89 -1.64
C TRP A 145 -6.47 -4.11 -0.39
N LEU A 146 -5.44 -3.70 0.36
CA LEU A 146 -5.56 -2.82 1.52
C LEU A 146 -4.57 -1.67 1.37
N ASP A 147 -5.08 -0.46 1.27
CA ASP A 147 -4.28 0.76 1.22
C ASP A 147 -4.52 1.58 2.50
N LEU A 148 -3.46 1.71 3.29
CA LEU A 148 -3.39 2.47 4.53
C LEU A 148 -2.33 3.59 4.43
N ALA A 149 -1.90 3.92 3.22
CA ALA A 149 -0.84 4.88 2.99
C ALA A 149 -1.20 6.30 3.47
N ALA A 150 -0.19 7.13 3.70
CA ALA A 150 -0.38 8.55 4.05
C ALA A 150 -1.34 8.75 5.24
N ASN A 151 -1.18 7.92 6.28
CA ASN A 151 -1.86 8.06 7.57
C ASN A 151 -0.85 8.48 8.65
N ALA A 152 -1.21 8.31 9.92
CA ALA A 152 -0.34 8.62 11.07
C ALA A 152 -0.05 7.36 11.91
N LEU A 153 0.00 6.18 11.29
CA LEU A 153 0.26 4.93 11.99
C LEU A 153 1.68 4.91 12.53
N THR A 154 1.83 4.59 13.81
CA THR A 154 3.15 4.50 14.49
C THR A 154 3.63 3.06 14.68
N GLU A 155 2.71 2.10 14.62
CA GLU A 155 2.99 0.68 14.77
C GLU A 155 2.03 -0.19 13.96
N VAL A 156 2.47 -1.41 13.66
CA VAL A 156 1.62 -2.49 13.15
C VAL A 156 1.54 -3.57 14.25
N PRO A 157 0.40 -3.73 14.93
CA PRO A 157 0.26 -4.71 15.99
C PRO A 157 0.50 -6.14 15.48
N PRO A 158 1.13 -7.03 16.28
CA PRO A 158 1.33 -8.42 15.89
C PRO A 158 0.02 -9.09 15.49
N ALA A 159 0.06 -9.87 14.41
CA ALA A 159 -1.07 -10.65 13.90
C ALA A 159 -2.35 -9.86 13.55
N VAL A 160 -2.30 -8.53 13.46
CA VAL A 160 -3.45 -7.69 13.09
C VAL A 160 -4.03 -8.08 11.72
N PHE A 161 -3.18 -8.52 10.81
CA PHE A 161 -3.56 -8.96 9.47
C PHE A 161 -3.82 -10.47 9.34
N ARG A 162 -3.77 -11.25 10.43
CA ARG A 162 -3.94 -12.71 10.38
C ARG A 162 -5.20 -13.19 9.64
N PRO A 163 -6.36 -12.51 9.75
CA PRO A 163 -7.56 -12.90 9.00
C PRO A 163 -7.46 -12.69 7.48
N LEU A 164 -6.53 -11.87 7.01
CA LEU A 164 -6.43 -11.42 5.61
C LEU A 164 -5.63 -12.40 4.73
N GLY A 165 -5.98 -13.68 4.78
CA GLY A 165 -5.24 -14.74 4.08
C GLY A 165 -5.27 -14.64 2.55
N SER A 166 -6.20 -13.86 1.98
CA SER A 166 -6.31 -13.59 0.53
C SER A 166 -5.63 -12.30 0.08
N LEU A 167 -5.01 -11.54 0.99
CA LEU A 167 -4.45 -10.23 0.69
C LEU A 167 -3.25 -10.37 -0.25
N ARG A 168 -3.27 -9.60 -1.34
CA ARG A 168 -2.23 -9.59 -2.37
C ARG A 168 -1.42 -8.30 -2.37
N SER A 169 -2.03 -7.18 -2.00
CA SER A 169 -1.36 -5.88 -1.92
C SER A 169 -1.66 -5.22 -0.59
N LEU A 170 -0.60 -4.80 0.11
CA LEU A 170 -0.66 -4.03 1.34
C LEU A 170 0.21 -2.78 1.16
N ASP A 171 -0.41 -1.63 1.29
CA ASP A 171 0.29 -0.33 1.27
C ASP A 171 0.23 0.30 2.68
N LEU A 172 1.38 0.47 3.30
CA LEU A 172 1.61 1.14 4.57
C LEU A 172 2.56 2.34 4.40
N SER A 173 2.79 2.78 3.17
CA SER A 173 3.72 3.86 2.85
C SER A 173 3.31 5.19 3.50
N ARG A 174 4.28 6.08 3.70
CA ARG A 174 4.08 7.45 4.19
C ARG A 174 3.31 7.50 5.51
N ASN A 175 3.66 6.59 6.41
CA ASN A 175 3.20 6.58 7.80
C ASN A 175 4.36 7.00 8.72
N ARG A 176 4.29 6.67 10.01
CA ARG A 176 5.32 6.99 11.02
C ARG A 176 5.80 5.72 11.72
N LEU A 177 5.87 4.62 10.98
CA LEU A 177 6.28 3.33 11.53
C LEU A 177 7.77 3.39 11.86
N ALA A 178 8.11 3.32 13.15
CA ALA A 178 9.51 3.31 13.60
C ALA A 178 10.13 1.90 13.61
N THR A 179 9.27 0.87 13.79
CA THR A 179 9.67 -0.54 13.78
C THR A 179 8.55 -1.40 13.19
N LEU A 180 8.91 -2.61 12.75
CA LEU A 180 7.95 -3.69 12.52
C LEU A 180 8.03 -4.68 13.68
N ALA A 181 6.90 -4.89 14.37
CA ALA A 181 6.84 -5.88 15.43
C ALA A 181 7.01 -7.31 14.87
N PRO A 182 7.64 -8.24 15.60
CA PRO A 182 7.63 -9.65 15.24
C PRO A 182 6.19 -10.14 15.00
N GLY A 183 5.97 -10.80 13.86
CA GLY A 183 4.63 -11.27 13.47
C GLY A 183 3.65 -10.17 13.04
N ALA A 184 4.08 -8.93 12.79
CA ALA A 184 3.24 -7.87 12.21
C ALA A 184 2.57 -8.31 10.90
N LEU A 185 3.29 -9.05 10.05
CA LEU A 185 2.80 -9.57 8.77
C LEU A 185 2.21 -10.99 8.86
N ALA A 186 1.96 -11.51 10.07
CA ALA A 186 1.47 -12.88 10.24
C ALA A 186 0.13 -13.11 9.51
N GLY A 187 0.06 -14.20 8.74
CA GLY A 187 -1.12 -14.62 7.98
C GLY A 187 -1.14 -14.18 6.52
N LEU A 188 -0.24 -13.29 6.10
CA LEU A 188 -0.17 -12.71 4.75
C LEU A 188 0.50 -13.62 3.71
N ARG A 189 0.09 -14.90 3.66
CA ARG A 189 0.71 -15.93 2.82
C ARG A 189 0.58 -15.68 1.31
N ALA A 190 -0.45 -14.94 0.90
CA ALA A 190 -0.74 -14.62 -0.50
C ALA A 190 -0.22 -13.23 -0.92
N LEU A 191 0.48 -12.52 -0.04
CA LEU A 191 0.90 -11.14 -0.28
C LEU A 191 1.98 -11.10 -1.36
N GLU A 192 1.73 -10.33 -2.42
CA GLU A 192 2.60 -10.17 -3.58
C GLU A 192 3.29 -8.80 -3.61
N LYS A 193 2.61 -7.75 -3.10
CA LYS A 193 3.15 -6.40 -2.97
C LYS A 193 3.06 -5.94 -1.51
N LEU A 194 4.19 -5.48 -0.97
CA LEU A 194 4.26 -4.77 0.30
C LEU A 194 4.96 -3.43 0.08
N ASP A 195 4.28 -2.35 0.47
CA ASP A 195 4.80 -1.01 0.41
C ASP A 195 4.97 -0.43 1.82
N LEU A 196 6.21 -0.08 2.17
CA LEU A 196 6.61 0.53 3.43
C LEU A 196 7.40 1.82 3.19
N GLU A 197 7.37 2.38 1.97
CA GLU A 197 8.03 3.64 1.60
C GLU A 197 7.78 4.74 2.63
N GLY A 198 8.76 5.61 2.89
CA GLY A 198 8.48 6.88 3.56
C GLY A 198 8.03 6.72 5.00
N ASN A 199 8.55 5.72 5.69
CA ASN A 199 8.35 5.49 7.13
C ASN A 199 9.62 5.86 7.91
N GLN A 200 9.69 5.49 9.18
CA GLN A 200 10.81 5.82 10.08
C GLN A 200 11.53 4.54 10.53
N LEU A 201 11.52 3.50 9.69
CA LEU A 201 12.03 2.18 10.06
C LEU A 201 13.55 2.25 10.23
N GLY A 202 14.03 2.11 11.48
CA GLY A 202 15.47 2.09 11.78
C GLY A 202 16.11 0.70 11.67
N THR A 203 15.33 -0.33 11.99
CA THR A 203 15.72 -1.74 11.95
C THR A 203 14.53 -2.63 11.55
N LEU A 204 14.81 -3.85 11.13
CA LEU A 204 13.82 -4.89 10.87
C LEU A 204 14.05 -6.09 11.81
N PRO A 205 13.01 -6.81 12.24
CA PRO A 205 13.19 -8.09 12.89
C PRO A 205 13.76 -9.13 11.90
N PRO A 206 14.57 -10.11 12.34
CA PRO A 206 15.19 -11.10 11.45
C PRO A 206 14.21 -11.89 10.58
N ASP A 207 13.00 -12.10 11.08
CA ASP A 207 11.94 -12.87 10.43
C ASP A 207 10.82 -11.98 9.83
N ALA A 208 11.07 -10.67 9.66
CA ALA A 208 10.09 -9.68 9.23
C ALA A 208 9.20 -10.14 8.08
N PHE A 209 9.79 -10.75 7.05
CA PHE A 209 9.11 -11.14 5.82
C PHE A 209 8.85 -12.65 5.69
N ALA A 210 9.25 -13.46 6.68
CA ALA A 210 8.99 -14.90 6.68
C ALA A 210 7.50 -15.25 6.56
N PRO A 211 6.55 -14.48 7.14
CA PRO A 211 5.12 -14.74 6.98
C PRO A 211 4.55 -14.48 5.57
N ALA A 212 5.29 -13.80 4.69
CA ALA A 212 4.85 -13.37 3.37
C ALA A 212 5.74 -13.92 2.24
N PRO A 213 5.89 -15.25 2.08
CA PRO A 213 6.81 -15.87 1.13
C PRO A 213 6.41 -15.66 -0.34
N ALA A 214 5.20 -15.18 -0.62
CA ALA A 214 4.72 -14.90 -1.96
C ALA A 214 5.14 -13.53 -2.51
N LEU A 215 5.84 -12.70 -1.72
CA LEU A 215 6.22 -11.35 -2.10
C LEU A 215 7.03 -11.33 -3.40
N ARG A 216 6.68 -10.37 -4.25
CA ARG A 216 7.29 -10.09 -5.55
C ARG A 216 7.81 -8.66 -5.61
N LEU A 217 7.11 -7.73 -4.96
CA LEU A 217 7.44 -6.31 -4.92
C LEU A 217 7.56 -5.89 -3.46
N LEU A 218 8.73 -5.41 -3.05
CA LEU A 218 8.99 -4.91 -1.72
C LEU A 218 9.60 -3.51 -1.80
N PHE A 219 8.89 -2.54 -1.26
CA PHE A 219 9.29 -1.14 -1.23
C PHE A 219 9.62 -0.74 0.21
N LEU A 220 10.88 -0.37 0.45
CA LEU A 220 11.44 0.05 1.75
C LEU A 220 12.19 1.38 1.62
N GLN A 221 12.07 2.07 0.48
CA GLN A 221 12.75 3.32 0.23
C GLN A 221 12.29 4.43 1.17
N ASP A 222 13.13 5.45 1.31
CA ASP A 222 12.88 6.62 2.17
C ASP A 222 12.52 6.23 3.61
N ASN A 223 13.35 5.35 4.19
CA ASN A 223 13.29 4.95 5.59
C ASN A 223 14.62 5.29 6.29
N GLU A 224 14.79 4.87 7.54
CA GLU A 224 15.97 5.15 8.35
C GLU A 224 16.85 3.90 8.57
N LEU A 225 16.76 2.90 7.67
CA LEU A 225 17.37 1.59 7.88
C LEU A 225 18.90 1.71 7.89
N ARG A 226 19.52 1.35 9.01
CA ARG A 226 20.99 1.41 9.17
C ARG A 226 21.69 0.09 8.86
N ALA A 227 20.97 -1.01 9.09
CA ALA A 227 21.42 -2.36 8.82
C ALA A 227 20.22 -3.27 8.55
N LEU A 228 20.45 -4.31 7.77
CA LEU A 228 19.49 -5.37 7.51
C LEU A 228 19.93 -6.63 8.27
N PRO A 229 19.03 -7.33 8.97
CA PRO A 229 19.37 -8.61 9.58
C PRO A 229 19.83 -9.62 8.52
N THR A 230 20.84 -10.42 8.87
CA THR A 230 21.33 -11.50 8.00
C THR A 230 20.19 -12.43 7.62
N GLY A 231 20.03 -12.65 6.32
CA GLY A 231 19.03 -13.57 5.79
C GLY A 231 17.58 -13.09 5.82
N VAL A 232 17.30 -11.82 6.13
CA VAL A 232 15.92 -11.28 6.21
C VAL A 232 15.11 -11.49 4.92
N PHE A 233 15.79 -11.56 3.77
CA PHE A 233 15.17 -11.81 2.45
C PHE A 233 15.19 -13.27 1.99
N VAL A 234 15.82 -14.20 2.73
CA VAL A 234 15.90 -15.64 2.37
C VAL A 234 14.52 -16.29 2.12
N PRO A 235 13.44 -15.93 2.85
CA PRO A 235 12.11 -16.47 2.58
C PRO A 235 11.52 -16.02 1.22
N LEU A 236 12.00 -14.92 0.63
CA LEU A 236 11.38 -14.23 -0.50
C LEU A 236 11.83 -14.78 -1.85
N ARG A 237 11.56 -16.07 -2.10
CA ARG A 237 12.00 -16.78 -3.31
C ARG A 237 11.34 -16.30 -4.61
N ARG A 238 10.30 -15.46 -4.52
CA ARG A 238 9.56 -14.89 -5.66
C ARG A 238 9.83 -13.41 -5.88
N LEU A 239 10.74 -12.81 -5.10
CA LEU A 239 11.03 -11.39 -5.18
C LEU A 239 11.56 -11.02 -6.57
N ARG A 240 11.01 -9.96 -7.13
CA ARG A 240 11.35 -9.43 -8.45
C ARG A 240 11.81 -7.98 -8.40
N LEU A 241 11.28 -7.21 -7.45
CA LEU A 241 11.67 -5.85 -7.19
C LEU A 241 11.90 -5.66 -5.71
N LEU A 242 13.07 -5.13 -5.38
CA LEU A 242 13.43 -4.66 -4.04
C LEU A 242 13.91 -3.22 -4.16
N ASP A 243 13.22 -2.31 -3.50
CA ASP A 243 13.60 -0.91 -3.42
C ASP A 243 14.04 -0.58 -1.99
N LEU A 244 15.31 -0.19 -1.85
CA LEU A 244 15.97 0.20 -0.61
C LEU A 244 16.51 1.63 -0.69
N ALA A 245 16.12 2.40 -1.71
CA ALA A 245 16.66 3.73 -1.95
C ALA A 245 16.49 4.67 -0.75
N GLY A 246 17.36 5.66 -0.59
CA GLY A 246 17.18 6.69 0.44
C GLY A 246 17.15 6.17 1.88
N ASN A 247 18.00 5.20 2.21
CA ASN A 247 18.18 4.67 3.57
C ASN A 247 19.59 5.01 4.12
N GLN A 248 19.99 4.40 5.24
CA GLN A 248 21.29 4.58 5.88
C GLN A 248 22.16 3.32 5.83
N LEU A 249 21.96 2.48 4.80
CA LEU A 249 22.61 1.19 4.66
C LEU A 249 24.06 1.34 4.18
N ARG A 250 24.95 0.55 4.79
CA ARG A 250 26.36 0.46 4.39
C ARG A 250 26.71 -0.85 3.71
N ALA A 251 25.94 -1.90 3.95
CA ALA A 251 26.16 -3.23 3.39
C ALA A 251 24.82 -3.87 3.03
N LEU A 252 24.84 -4.74 2.02
CA LEU A 252 23.68 -5.48 1.56
C LEU A 252 24.10 -6.92 1.25
N GLU A 253 23.28 -7.84 1.72
CA GLU A 253 23.36 -9.26 1.39
C GLU A 253 22.02 -9.68 0.79
N LEU A 254 22.06 -10.45 -0.31
CA LEU A 254 20.87 -11.01 -0.93
C LEU A 254 21.06 -12.51 -1.12
N PRO A 255 20.00 -13.32 -0.98
CA PRO A 255 20.07 -14.72 -1.31
C PRO A 255 20.33 -14.90 -2.82
N PRO A 256 21.04 -15.97 -3.23
CA PRO A 256 21.12 -16.32 -4.65
C PRO A 256 19.71 -16.62 -5.18
N GLY A 257 19.41 -16.13 -6.38
CA GLY A 257 18.05 -16.17 -6.90
C GLY A 257 17.92 -15.73 -8.36
N PRO A 258 16.69 -15.72 -8.88
CA PRO A 258 16.40 -15.22 -10.22
C PRO A 258 16.71 -13.72 -10.33
N ALA A 259 16.67 -13.19 -11.56
CA ALA A 259 16.89 -11.77 -11.81
C ALA A 259 16.01 -10.89 -10.91
N LEU A 260 16.68 -9.97 -10.20
CA LEU A 260 16.08 -9.03 -9.26
C LEU A 260 16.31 -7.61 -9.78
N ASP A 261 15.24 -6.83 -9.88
CA ASP A 261 15.30 -5.39 -10.00
C ASP A 261 15.60 -4.80 -8.63
N LEU A 262 16.68 -4.04 -8.55
CA LEU A 262 17.19 -3.54 -7.29
C LEU A 262 17.43 -2.04 -7.39
N ASP A 263 16.80 -1.28 -6.50
CA ASP A 263 17.20 0.10 -6.25
C ASP A 263 17.86 0.19 -4.88
N ILE A 264 19.09 0.67 -4.87
CA ILE A 264 19.93 0.87 -3.68
C ILE A 264 20.52 2.28 -3.66
N SER A 265 20.02 3.20 -4.49
CA SER A 265 20.52 4.56 -4.57
C SER A 265 20.34 5.32 -3.25
N GLY A 266 21.08 6.44 -3.08
CA GLY A 266 20.91 7.30 -1.90
C GLY A 266 21.26 6.66 -0.55
N ASN A 267 22.12 5.64 -0.52
CA ASN A 267 22.61 4.99 0.69
C ASN A 267 24.13 5.18 0.86
N PRO A 268 24.65 5.25 2.10
CA PRO A 268 26.08 5.42 2.37
C PRO A 268 26.89 4.11 2.22
N TRP A 269 26.92 3.53 1.02
CA TRP A 269 27.52 2.22 0.77
C TRP A 269 29.02 2.14 1.10
N ALA A 270 29.41 1.07 1.80
CA ALA A 270 30.79 0.63 1.90
C ALA A 270 31.12 -0.26 0.70
N CYS A 271 31.89 0.29 -0.24
CA CYS A 271 32.31 -0.37 -1.48
C CYS A 271 33.49 -1.32 -1.24
N GLU A 272 33.25 -2.31 -0.38
CA GLU A 272 34.14 -3.40 -0.02
C GLU A 272 33.64 -4.72 -0.61
N CYS A 273 34.38 -5.82 -0.39
CA CYS A 273 34.12 -7.11 -1.01
C CYS A 273 32.67 -7.61 -0.91
N PRO A 274 31.96 -7.55 0.23
CA PRO A 274 30.60 -8.10 0.31
C PRO A 274 29.64 -7.50 -0.73
N LEU A 275 29.61 -6.17 -0.85
CA LEU A 275 28.75 -5.46 -1.79
C LEU A 275 29.21 -5.68 -3.25
N LEU A 276 30.52 -5.61 -3.49
CA LEU A 276 31.07 -5.74 -4.86
C LEU A 276 30.93 -7.17 -5.41
N THR A 277 31.06 -8.17 -4.54
CA THR A 277 30.86 -9.59 -4.88
C THR A 277 29.38 -9.87 -5.13
N LEU A 278 28.48 -9.31 -4.31
CA LEU A 278 27.03 -9.40 -4.55
C LEU A 278 26.68 -8.90 -5.95
N LEU A 279 27.16 -7.71 -6.34
CA LEU A 279 26.85 -7.13 -7.65
C LEU A 279 27.45 -7.93 -8.83
N ARG A 280 28.60 -8.57 -8.64
CA ARG A 280 29.21 -9.44 -9.66
C ARG A 280 28.49 -10.78 -9.81
N GLN A 281 28.13 -11.41 -8.70
CA GLN A 281 27.59 -12.77 -8.69
C GLN A 281 26.07 -12.80 -8.91
N ALA A 282 25.34 -11.94 -8.24
CA ALA A 282 23.88 -11.87 -8.38
C ALA A 282 23.45 -11.09 -9.63
N ALA A 283 24.33 -10.23 -10.16
CA ALA A 283 24.09 -9.37 -11.33
C ALA A 283 22.67 -8.77 -11.37
N PRO A 284 22.20 -8.13 -10.28
CA PRO A 284 20.87 -7.56 -10.25
C PRO A 284 20.75 -6.43 -11.28
N ARG A 285 19.54 -6.21 -11.78
CA ARG A 285 19.26 -5.06 -12.64
C ARG A 285 19.09 -3.82 -11.77
N LEU A 286 20.15 -3.02 -11.66
CA LEU A 286 20.12 -1.77 -10.92
C LEU A 286 19.27 -0.72 -11.65
N ILE A 287 18.24 -0.19 -10.97
CA ILE A 287 17.32 0.81 -11.55
C ILE A 287 18.00 2.19 -11.62
N ALA A 288 18.51 2.69 -10.50
CA ALA A 288 19.23 3.97 -10.40
C ALA A 288 20.76 3.77 -10.24
N GLY A 289 21.36 3.01 -11.16
CA GLY A 289 22.77 2.60 -11.05
C GLY A 289 23.78 3.76 -11.01
N ARG A 290 23.49 4.87 -11.70
CA ARG A 290 24.36 6.08 -11.72
C ARG A 290 24.31 6.86 -10.41
N ASP A 291 23.19 6.81 -9.70
CA ASP A 291 22.99 7.48 -8.42
C ASP A 291 23.36 6.58 -7.22
N THR A 292 23.82 5.37 -7.51
CA THR A 292 24.34 4.43 -6.51
C THR A 292 25.84 4.66 -6.36
N LEU A 293 26.20 5.48 -5.36
CA LEU A 293 27.58 5.92 -5.13
C LEU A 293 28.20 5.30 -3.88
N CYS A 294 29.51 5.12 -3.90
CA CYS A 294 30.30 4.71 -2.75
C CYS A 294 30.44 5.84 -1.73
N ALA A 295 30.23 5.54 -0.45
CA ALA A 295 30.54 6.46 0.65
C ALA A 295 31.89 6.15 1.31
N SER A 296 32.28 4.87 1.35
CA SER A 296 33.57 4.40 1.85
C SER A 296 34.11 3.24 0.99
N PRO A 297 35.42 2.93 1.05
CA PRO A 297 36.49 3.69 1.71
C PRO A 297 36.77 5.04 1.02
N ALA A 298 37.57 5.92 1.65
CA ALA A 298 37.77 7.31 1.20
C ALA A 298 38.26 7.43 -0.26
N HIS A 299 39.10 6.50 -0.72
CA HIS A 299 39.63 6.49 -2.10
C HIS A 299 38.58 6.10 -3.16
N ARG A 300 37.46 5.46 -2.76
CA ARG A 300 36.34 5.11 -3.65
C ARG A 300 35.16 6.06 -3.51
N ARG A 301 35.21 7.01 -2.57
CA ARG A 301 34.08 7.88 -2.26
C ARG A 301 33.63 8.66 -3.50
N GLY A 302 32.31 8.66 -3.75
CA GLY A 302 31.69 9.32 -4.90
C GLY A 302 31.77 8.54 -6.22
N GLN A 303 32.46 7.40 -6.26
CA GLN A 303 32.47 6.53 -7.44
C GLN A 303 31.18 5.71 -7.53
N GLU A 304 30.73 5.42 -8.75
CA GLU A 304 29.58 4.53 -8.98
C GLU A 304 29.90 3.10 -8.53
N VAL A 305 29.05 2.52 -7.68
CA VAL A 305 29.26 1.16 -7.15
C VAL A 305 29.38 0.13 -8.29
N ALA A 306 28.56 0.28 -9.33
CA ALA A 306 28.58 -0.59 -10.51
C ALA A 306 29.84 -0.43 -11.37
N ALA A 307 30.47 0.75 -11.39
CA ALA A 307 31.74 0.95 -12.07
C ALA A 307 32.89 0.29 -11.29
N VAL A 308 32.93 0.51 -9.97
CA VAL A 308 33.91 -0.12 -9.07
C VAL A 308 33.85 -1.65 -9.15
N SER A 309 32.64 -2.21 -9.16
CA SER A 309 32.41 -3.64 -9.28
C SER A 309 32.94 -4.24 -10.60
N ARG A 310 32.89 -3.47 -11.70
CA ARG A 310 33.37 -3.89 -13.03
C ARG A 310 34.86 -3.68 -13.25
N ALA A 311 35.45 -2.66 -12.63
CA ALA A 311 36.85 -2.27 -12.82
C ALA A 311 37.85 -3.32 -12.30
N GLY A 312 37.39 -4.35 -11.58
CA GLY A 312 38.19 -5.52 -11.23
C GLY A 312 39.36 -5.24 -10.28
N ASP A 313 39.34 -4.09 -9.58
CA ASP A 313 40.48 -3.67 -8.77
C ASP A 313 40.47 -4.35 -7.37
N THR A 314 41.24 -5.45 -7.35
CA THR A 314 42.06 -6.06 -6.29
C THR A 314 41.39 -6.67 -5.05
N GLY A 315 41.41 -8.02 -5.01
CA GLY A 315 41.40 -8.80 -3.77
C GLY A 315 40.12 -9.56 -3.42
N CYS A 316 39.08 -9.43 -4.23
CA CYS A 316 37.86 -10.23 -4.21
C CYS A 316 37.31 -10.36 -5.64
#